data_AF-A0A9D1B4A0-F1
#
_entry.id   AF-A0A9D1B4A0-F1
#
_cell.length_a   1.000
_cell.length_b   1.000
_cell.length_c   1.000
_cell.angle_alpha   90.00
_cell.angle_beta   90.00
_cell.angle_gamma   90.00
#
_symmetry.space_group_name_H-M   'P 1'
#
loop_
_entity.id
_entity.type
_entity.pdbx_description
1 polymer ?
#
loop_
_entity_poly.entity_id
_entity_poly.type
_entity_poly.pdbx_seq_one_letter_code
_entity_poly.pdbx_strand_id
1 'polypeptide(L)'
;MIRRASLPTALLALCLLAAGSARAAPLDRLWKAARDGHYQAPAAAELRRATALFTRELAGDPTPELAAAWRSLGWQRRALVLAGVDCRVLYEAAGRREGRGFYLFCPGAAGRAALQAPHAFKDLHTGRIALALARQARFRVVAWNTVPRFSTDARGRHDADLAHLPESYFTALTRALAAHADIGPLIQLHGFAR
;
A
#
# COMPACT_ATOMS: atom_id res chain seq x y z
N MET A 1 -18.17 33.37 67.65
CA MET A 1 -18.14 31.95 67.23
C MET A 1 -18.59 31.90 65.77
N ILE A 2 -17.67 31.86 64.79
CA ILE A 2 -17.09 30.64 64.17
C ILE A 2 -18.18 29.85 63.41
N ARG A 3 -18.36 30.10 62.09
CA ARG A 3 -17.94 29.28 60.90
C ARG A 3 -19.23 28.95 60.10
N ARG A 4 -19.27 28.71 58.79
CA ARG A 4 -18.37 28.76 57.63
C ARG A 4 -19.29 28.67 56.41
N ALA A 5 -18.97 29.43 55.35
CA ALA A 5 -19.51 29.20 54.02
C ALA A 5 -18.99 27.87 53.45
N SER A 6 -19.85 27.08 52.83
CA SER A 6 -19.50 25.89 52.06
C SER A 6 -19.84 26.10 50.59
N LEU A 7 -18.81 26.34 49.80
CA LEU A 7 -18.83 26.27 48.34
C LEU A 7 -18.88 24.78 47.91
N PRO A 8 -19.63 24.42 46.86
CA PRO A 8 -19.55 23.09 46.29
C PRO A 8 -18.31 23.00 45.39
N THR A 9 -17.37 22.14 45.78
CA THR A 9 -16.20 21.75 44.99
C THR A 9 -16.67 20.86 43.83
N ALA A 10 -16.79 21.44 42.63
CA ALA A 10 -17.01 20.66 41.42
C ALA A 10 -15.72 19.91 41.05
N LEU A 11 -15.72 18.58 41.22
CA LEU A 11 -14.66 17.70 40.77
C LEU A 11 -14.72 17.58 39.24
N LEU A 12 -13.81 18.24 38.54
CA LEU A 12 -13.61 18.06 37.10
C LEU A 12 -12.79 16.77 36.90
N ALA A 13 -13.47 15.65 36.63
CA ALA A 13 -12.82 14.41 36.25
C ALA A 13 -12.32 14.51 34.79
N LEU A 14 -11.06 14.89 34.62
CA LEU A 14 -10.39 14.89 33.32
C LEU A 14 -10.02 13.45 32.96
N CYS A 15 -10.92 12.76 32.25
CA CYS A 15 -10.64 11.47 31.63
C CYS A 15 -9.64 11.67 30.48
N LEU A 16 -8.34 11.63 30.79
CA LEU A 16 -7.28 11.46 29.81
C LEU A 16 -7.42 10.07 29.18
N LEU A 17 -8.13 10.01 28.05
CA LEU A 17 -8.09 8.88 27.13
C LEU A 17 -6.66 8.76 26.61
N ALA A 18 -5.86 7.91 27.26
CA ALA A 18 -4.61 7.42 26.72
C ALA A 18 -4.91 6.56 25.48
N ALA A 19 -5.11 7.20 24.33
CA ALA A 19 -5.06 6.54 23.05
C ALA A 19 -3.62 6.04 22.86
N GLY A 20 -3.37 4.80 23.25
CA GLY A 20 -2.10 4.12 22.99
C GLY A 20 -1.86 4.15 21.48
N SER A 21 -0.95 5.02 21.03
CA SER A 21 -0.53 5.08 19.64
C SER A 21 0.19 3.77 19.33
N ALA A 22 -0.53 2.80 18.77
CA ALA A 22 0.10 1.64 18.16
C ALA A 22 1.06 2.16 17.10
N ARG A 23 2.37 2.13 17.39
CA ARG A 23 3.39 2.64 16.49
C ARG A 23 3.25 1.87 15.18
N ALA A 24 2.92 2.59 14.09
CA ALA A 24 2.75 1.98 12.79
C ALA A 24 3.99 1.14 12.45
N ALA A 25 3.76 -0.10 11.98
CA ALA A 25 4.87 -0.97 11.61
C ALA A 25 5.68 -0.31 10.48
N PRO A 26 7.03 -0.39 10.53
CA PRO A 26 7.85 0.26 9.52
C PRO A 26 7.61 -0.37 8.14
N LEU A 27 7.70 0.45 7.09
CA LEU A 27 7.34 0.07 5.72
C LEU A 27 8.01 -1.23 5.26
N ASP A 28 9.26 -1.45 5.62
CA ASP A 28 10.00 -2.66 5.27
C ASP A 28 9.48 -3.91 5.98
N ARG A 29 8.97 -3.79 7.21
CA ARG A 29 8.33 -4.91 7.91
C ARG A 29 7.02 -5.30 7.23
N LEU A 30 6.22 -4.30 6.83
CA LEU A 30 4.97 -4.53 6.11
C LEU A 30 5.24 -5.15 4.72
N TRP A 31 6.21 -4.60 3.98
CA TRP A 31 6.62 -5.19 2.71
C TRP A 31 7.11 -6.61 2.89
N LYS A 32 7.96 -6.88 3.89
CA LYS A 32 8.43 -8.25 4.19
C LYS A 32 7.28 -9.22 4.47
N ALA A 33 6.28 -8.79 5.24
CA ALA A 33 5.14 -9.62 5.64
C ALA A 33 4.14 -9.92 4.51
N ALA A 34 4.14 -9.10 3.45
CA ALA A 34 3.26 -9.25 2.30
C ALA A 34 3.77 -10.25 1.25
N ARG A 35 4.96 -10.82 1.43
CA ARG A 35 5.63 -11.69 0.45
C ARG A 35 5.29 -13.16 0.70
N ASP A 36 5.94 -14.02 -0.09
CA ASP A 36 5.97 -15.47 0.07
C ASP A 36 4.60 -16.13 -0.20
N GLY A 37 3.87 -15.56 -1.17
CA GLY A 37 2.66 -16.12 -1.76
C GLY A 37 2.92 -16.95 -3.00
N HIS A 38 1.85 -17.30 -3.71
CA HIS A 38 1.88 -17.89 -5.04
C HIS A 38 1.01 -17.06 -5.96
N TYR A 39 1.42 -16.89 -7.21
CA TYR A 39 0.65 -16.07 -8.14
C TYR A 39 -0.68 -16.75 -8.49
N GLN A 40 -1.78 -16.00 -8.38
CA GLN A 40 -3.06 -16.36 -8.98
C GLN A 40 -3.55 -15.20 -9.83
N ALA A 41 -3.87 -15.49 -11.09
CA ALA A 41 -4.39 -14.50 -12.01
C ALA A 41 -5.77 -14.01 -11.53
N PRO A 42 -6.00 -12.69 -11.40
CA PRO A 42 -7.28 -12.17 -10.96
C PRO A 42 -8.33 -12.23 -12.08
N ALA A 43 -9.59 -12.41 -11.71
CA ALA A 43 -10.69 -12.35 -12.67
C ALA A 43 -10.88 -10.93 -13.23
N ALA A 44 -11.33 -10.81 -14.48
CA ALA A 44 -11.54 -9.51 -15.14
C ALA A 44 -12.49 -8.56 -14.36
N ALA A 45 -13.54 -9.10 -13.74
CA ALA A 45 -14.46 -8.32 -12.91
C ALA A 45 -13.80 -7.81 -11.62
N GLU A 46 -12.86 -8.58 -11.06
CA GLU A 46 -12.05 -8.15 -9.93
C GLU A 46 -11.10 -7.02 -10.33
N LEU A 47 -10.42 -7.12 -11.47
CA LEU A 47 -9.52 -6.08 -11.96
C LEU A 47 -10.24 -4.76 -12.28
N ARG A 48 -11.45 -4.80 -12.82
CA ARG A 48 -12.26 -3.58 -13.00
C ARG A 48 -12.56 -2.90 -11.66
N ARG A 49 -12.94 -3.69 -10.65
CA ARG A 49 -13.15 -3.17 -9.28
C ARG A 49 -11.84 -2.60 -8.71
N ALA A 50 -10.74 -3.33 -8.81
CA ALA A 50 -9.43 -2.88 -8.35
C ALA A 50 -8.98 -1.56 -8.99
N THR A 51 -9.20 -1.40 -10.31
CA THR A 51 -8.89 -0.16 -11.04
C THR A 51 -9.64 1.02 -10.45
N ALA A 52 -10.95 0.88 -10.22
CA ALA A 52 -11.77 1.94 -9.62
C ALA A 52 -11.32 2.27 -8.17
N LEU A 53 -10.94 1.25 -7.39
CA LEU A 53 -10.43 1.47 -6.03
C LEU A 53 -9.06 2.15 -6.04
N PHE A 54 -8.17 1.82 -6.99
CA PHE A 54 -6.91 2.53 -7.15
C PHE A 54 -7.09 3.99 -7.52
N THR A 55 -8.07 4.32 -8.37
CA THR A 55 -8.42 5.72 -8.65
C THR A 55 -8.76 6.48 -7.38
N ARG A 56 -9.54 5.86 -6.47
CA ARG A 56 -9.89 6.46 -5.17
C ARG A 56 -8.68 6.57 -4.22
N GLU A 57 -7.78 5.59 -4.22
CA GLU A 57 -6.53 5.67 -3.45
C GLU A 57 -5.67 6.86 -3.90
N LEU A 58 -5.50 7.02 -5.23
CA LEU A 58 -4.75 8.12 -5.84
C LEU A 58 -5.38 9.48 -5.52
N ALA A 59 -6.71 9.56 -5.55
CA ALA A 59 -7.46 10.78 -5.24
C ALA A 59 -7.45 11.17 -3.76
N GLY A 60 -6.80 10.40 -2.88
CA GLY A 60 -6.72 10.78 -1.48
C GLY A 60 -7.92 10.34 -0.62
N ASP A 61 -8.84 9.54 -1.16
CA ASP A 61 -10.14 9.27 -0.52
C ASP A 61 -9.98 8.68 0.91
N PRO A 62 -10.46 9.39 1.95
CA PRO A 62 -10.31 8.99 3.35
C PRO A 62 -11.42 8.07 3.84
N THR A 63 -12.44 7.82 3.02
CA THR A 63 -13.70 7.20 3.46
C THR A 63 -13.53 5.75 3.94
N PRO A 64 -14.28 5.33 4.98
CA PRO A 64 -14.26 3.94 5.45
C PRO A 64 -14.77 2.95 4.40
N GLU A 65 -15.60 3.40 3.45
CA GLU A 65 -16.11 2.60 2.34
C GLU A 65 -14.98 2.12 1.43
N LEU A 66 -13.95 2.94 1.18
CA LEU A 66 -12.78 2.52 0.42
C LEU A 66 -12.03 1.38 1.13
N ALA A 67 -11.84 1.50 2.45
CA ALA A 67 -11.22 0.45 3.25
C ALA A 67 -12.06 -0.83 3.30
N ALA A 68 -13.39 -0.71 3.38
CA ALA A 68 -14.31 -1.85 3.31
C ALA A 68 -14.26 -2.55 1.94
N ALA A 69 -14.24 -1.78 0.85
CA ALA A 69 -14.15 -2.34 -0.50
C ALA A 69 -12.84 -3.12 -0.71
N TRP A 70 -11.70 -2.58 -0.28
CA TRP A 70 -10.43 -3.31 -0.32
C TRP A 70 -10.45 -4.60 0.51
N ARG A 71 -11.01 -4.55 1.73
CA ARG A 71 -11.16 -5.74 2.58
C ARG A 71 -12.01 -6.83 1.91
N SER A 72 -13.08 -6.45 1.20
CA SER A 72 -13.91 -7.42 0.45
C SER A 72 -13.14 -8.16 -0.65
N LEU A 73 -12.08 -7.54 -1.18
CA LEU A 73 -11.16 -8.15 -2.14
C LEU A 73 -9.97 -8.86 -1.47
N GLY A 74 -9.96 -8.99 -0.13
CA GLY A 74 -8.90 -9.70 0.59
C GLY A 74 -7.66 -8.85 0.92
N TRP A 75 -7.77 -7.52 0.87
CA TRP A 75 -6.64 -6.62 1.15
C TRP A 75 -6.63 -6.08 2.59
N GLN A 76 -5.43 -5.80 3.08
CA GLN A 76 -5.18 -4.94 4.23
C GLN A 76 -4.79 -3.55 3.73
N ARG A 77 -5.41 -2.52 4.33
CA ARG A 77 -5.07 -1.12 4.12
C ARG A 77 -4.63 -0.52 5.45
N ARG A 78 -3.44 0.04 5.53
CA ARG A 78 -2.89 0.63 6.77
C ARG A 78 -2.37 2.03 6.53
N ALA A 79 -2.66 2.94 7.46
CA ALA A 79 -2.06 4.27 7.47
C ALA A 79 -0.62 4.21 7.99
N LEU A 80 0.23 5.08 7.46
CA LEU A 80 1.58 5.34 7.93
C LEU A 80 1.99 6.77 7.58
N VAL A 81 2.94 7.32 8.33
CA VAL A 81 3.53 8.64 8.03
C VAL A 81 4.96 8.43 7.56
N LEU A 82 5.30 8.96 6.37
CA LEU A 82 6.66 8.90 5.82
C LEU A 82 7.12 10.32 5.51
N ALA A 83 8.26 10.72 6.09
CA ALA A 83 8.81 12.06 5.92
C ALA A 83 7.78 13.20 6.14
N GLY A 84 6.88 13.02 7.11
CA GLY A 84 5.81 13.98 7.42
C GLY A 84 4.59 13.93 6.49
N VAL A 85 4.55 13.00 5.53
CA VAL A 85 3.43 12.82 4.59
C VAL A 85 2.57 11.64 5.03
N ASP A 86 1.25 11.87 5.08
CA ASP A 86 0.27 10.81 5.28
C ASP A 86 0.22 9.88 4.06
N CYS A 87 0.55 8.62 4.31
CA CYS A 87 0.57 7.58 3.31
C CYS A 87 -0.30 6.39 3.75
N ARG A 88 -0.65 5.56 2.78
CA ARG A 88 -1.42 4.33 2.95
C ARG A 88 -0.72 3.20 2.24
N VAL A 89 -0.55 2.10 2.94
CA VAL A 89 -0.06 0.87 2.34
C VAL A 89 -1.22 -0.09 2.13
N LEU A 90 -1.22 -0.74 0.97
CA LEU A 90 -2.17 -1.73 0.55
C LEU A 90 -1.42 -3.02 0.20
N TYR A 91 -1.78 -4.12 0.86
CA TYR A 91 -1.18 -5.44 0.63
C TYR A 91 -2.15 -6.56 1.00
N GLU A 92 -1.96 -7.74 0.44
CA GLU A 92 -2.86 -8.87 0.63
C GLU A 92 -2.90 -9.34 2.10
N ALA A 93 -4.08 -9.71 2.57
CA ALA A 93 -4.21 -10.35 3.87
C ALA A 93 -3.46 -11.70 3.89
N ALA A 94 -3.06 -12.15 5.08
CA ALA A 94 -2.23 -13.35 5.23
C ALA A 94 -2.80 -14.62 4.55
N GLY A 95 -4.13 -14.76 4.50
CA GLY A 95 -4.82 -15.87 3.82
C GLY A 95 -5.09 -15.67 2.32
N ARG A 96 -4.62 -14.57 1.71
CA ARG A 96 -4.92 -14.16 0.33
C ARG A 96 -3.66 -13.81 -0.47
N ARG A 97 -2.50 -14.36 -0.11
CA ARG A 97 -1.18 -14.07 -0.72
C ARG A 97 -1.09 -14.64 -2.15
N GLU A 98 -1.83 -14.02 -3.05
CA GLU A 98 -2.04 -14.42 -4.44
C GLU A 98 -1.11 -13.67 -5.42
N GLY A 99 -0.14 -12.92 -4.89
CA GLY A 99 0.86 -12.26 -5.71
C GLY A 99 0.36 -10.98 -6.38
N ARG A 100 -0.68 -10.35 -5.81
CA ARG A 100 -1.30 -9.15 -6.38
C ARG A 100 -0.48 -7.89 -6.17
N GLY A 101 0.59 -7.93 -5.39
CA GLY A 101 1.53 -6.83 -5.18
C GLY A 101 1.38 -6.11 -3.84
N PHE A 102 2.27 -5.15 -3.64
CA PHE A 102 2.34 -4.30 -2.46
C PHE A 102 2.39 -2.85 -2.93
N TYR A 103 1.52 -2.00 -2.40
CA TYR A 103 1.32 -0.65 -2.89
C TYR A 103 1.41 0.35 -1.76
N LEU A 104 2.08 1.47 -2.00
CA LEU A 104 2.16 2.61 -1.10
C LEU A 104 1.59 3.83 -1.81
N PHE A 105 0.55 4.45 -1.28
CA PHE A 105 -0.06 5.67 -1.78
C PHE A 105 0.26 6.84 -0.84
N CYS A 106 0.81 7.92 -1.37
CA CYS A 106 1.12 9.14 -0.65
C CYS A 106 0.50 10.33 -1.41
N PRO A 107 -0.82 10.55 -1.31
CA PRO A 107 -1.54 11.58 -2.07
C PRO A 107 -1.11 13.01 -1.70
N GLY A 108 -0.42 13.20 -0.56
CA GLY A 108 0.18 14.47 -0.15
C GLY A 108 1.64 14.67 -0.59
N ALA A 109 2.25 13.69 -1.28
CA ALA A 109 3.66 13.77 -1.70
C ALA A 109 3.91 14.94 -2.65
N ALA A 110 4.99 15.70 -2.47
CA ALA A 110 5.29 16.86 -3.32
C ALA A 110 5.54 16.47 -4.81
N GLY A 111 6.09 15.29 -5.06
CA GLY A 111 6.28 14.78 -6.41
C GLY A 111 5.03 14.10 -6.96
N ARG A 112 4.89 14.13 -8.29
CA ARG A 112 3.73 13.58 -9.02
C ARG A 112 3.99 12.20 -9.64
N ALA A 113 5.22 11.72 -9.60
CA ALA A 113 5.61 10.47 -10.26
C ALA A 113 5.10 9.22 -9.52
N ALA A 114 4.95 8.15 -10.29
CA ALA A 114 4.72 6.80 -9.80
C ALA A 114 5.99 5.95 -9.96
N LEU A 115 6.21 4.99 -9.06
CA LEU A 115 7.34 4.07 -9.10
C LEU A 115 6.86 2.63 -9.05
N GLN A 116 7.43 1.76 -9.89
CA GLN A 116 7.18 0.33 -9.88
C GLN A 116 8.50 -0.44 -9.82
N ALA A 117 8.56 -1.46 -8.96
CA ALA A 117 9.61 -2.46 -8.91
C ALA A 117 8.96 -3.84 -9.13
N PRO A 118 8.60 -4.18 -10.38
CA PRO A 118 7.85 -5.41 -10.69
C PRO A 118 8.68 -6.69 -10.50
N HIS A 119 10.01 -6.57 -10.40
CA HIS A 119 10.95 -7.70 -10.23
C HIS A 119 11.80 -7.57 -8.95
N ALA A 120 11.22 -7.04 -7.87
CA ALA A 120 11.91 -6.67 -6.63
C ALA A 120 12.69 -7.80 -5.92
N PHE A 121 12.40 -9.07 -6.24
CA PHE A 121 13.10 -10.24 -5.71
C PHE A 121 14.23 -10.74 -6.60
N LYS A 122 14.09 -10.57 -7.92
CA LYS A 122 14.98 -11.17 -8.91
C LYS A 122 16.04 -10.19 -9.38
N ASP A 123 15.65 -8.94 -9.59
CA ASP A 123 16.56 -7.89 -10.00
C ASP A 123 17.30 -7.38 -8.78
N LEU A 124 18.63 -7.53 -8.79
CA LEU A 124 19.46 -7.27 -7.62
C LEU A 124 19.22 -5.85 -7.09
N HIS A 125 18.85 -5.76 -5.82
CA HIS A 125 18.61 -4.52 -5.07
C HIS A 125 17.44 -3.63 -5.51
N THR A 126 16.73 -3.89 -6.61
CA THR A 126 15.62 -3.02 -7.07
C THR A 126 14.55 -2.82 -6.00
N GLY A 127 14.17 -3.87 -5.28
CA GLY A 127 13.24 -3.78 -4.16
C GLY A 127 13.73 -2.89 -3.01
N ARG A 128 15.03 -2.99 -2.66
CA ARG A 128 15.66 -2.17 -1.61
C ARG A 128 15.82 -0.72 -2.03
N ILE A 129 16.17 -0.46 -3.30
CA ILE A 129 16.26 0.87 -3.88
C ILE A 129 14.87 1.52 -3.86
N ALA A 130 13.84 0.83 -4.34
CA ALA A 130 12.47 1.32 -4.30
C ALA A 130 11.99 1.60 -2.86
N LEU A 131 12.33 0.77 -1.87
CA LEU A 131 12.03 1.05 -0.46
C LEU A 131 12.74 2.31 0.06
N ALA A 132 14.01 2.51 -0.29
CA ALA A 132 14.76 3.70 0.12
C ALA A 132 14.15 4.97 -0.49
N LEU A 133 13.79 4.93 -1.78
CA LEU A 133 13.10 6.01 -2.47
C LEU A 133 11.70 6.29 -1.88
N ALA A 134 10.94 5.24 -1.58
CA ALA A 134 9.60 5.36 -1.01
C ALA A 134 9.59 6.07 0.35
N ARG A 135 10.61 5.83 1.20
CA ARG A 135 10.74 6.48 2.52
C ARG A 135 10.89 8.00 2.44
N GLN A 136 11.32 8.53 1.30
CA GLN A 136 11.41 9.97 1.08
C GLN A 136 10.05 10.61 0.77
N ALA A 137 8.99 9.81 0.57
CA ALA A 137 7.63 10.26 0.25
C ALA A 137 7.56 11.27 -0.90
N ARG A 138 8.38 11.07 -1.95
CA ARG A 138 8.43 11.92 -3.16
C ARG A 138 7.63 11.37 -4.33
N PHE A 139 7.07 10.17 -4.20
CA PHE A 139 6.24 9.51 -5.21
C PHE A 139 4.80 9.49 -4.74
N ARG A 140 3.85 9.69 -5.67
CA ARG A 140 2.41 9.56 -5.36
C ARG A 140 2.02 8.12 -5.07
N VAL A 141 2.62 7.19 -5.80
CA VAL A 141 2.47 5.76 -5.57
C VAL A 141 3.79 5.03 -5.80
N VAL A 142 4.04 4.00 -4.99
CA VAL A 142 5.10 3.02 -5.23
C VAL A 142 4.51 1.62 -5.18
N ALA A 143 4.86 0.76 -6.13
CA ALA A 143 4.40 -0.62 -6.16
C ALA A 143 5.56 -1.63 -6.28
N TRP A 144 5.42 -2.76 -5.62
CA TRP A 144 6.35 -3.89 -5.66
C TRP A 144 5.57 -5.18 -5.94
N ASN A 145 6.20 -6.13 -6.61
CA ASN A 145 5.66 -7.49 -6.64
C ASN A 145 5.77 -8.13 -5.24
N THR A 146 4.88 -9.09 -4.96
CA THR A 146 4.87 -9.88 -3.72
C THR A 146 5.25 -11.34 -3.93
N VAL A 147 5.39 -11.77 -5.19
CA VAL A 147 5.80 -13.11 -5.60
C VAL A 147 6.89 -13.04 -6.68
N PRO A 148 7.78 -14.04 -6.79
CA PRO A 148 8.79 -14.09 -7.84
C PRO A 148 8.18 -14.11 -9.24
N ARG A 149 8.87 -13.49 -10.21
CA ARG A 149 8.49 -13.47 -11.63
C ARG A 149 8.18 -14.86 -12.19
N PHE A 150 8.98 -15.85 -11.81
CA PHE A 150 8.77 -17.24 -12.18
C PHE A 150 8.78 -18.09 -10.92
N SER A 151 7.83 -19.02 -10.84
CA SER A 151 7.84 -20.07 -9.83
C SER A 151 7.62 -21.43 -10.49
N THR A 152 8.01 -22.49 -9.80
CA THR A 152 7.82 -23.87 -10.28
C THR A 152 7.30 -24.68 -9.11
N ASP A 153 6.20 -25.39 -9.33
CA ASP A 153 5.62 -26.33 -8.38
C ASP A 153 5.24 -27.65 -9.09
N ALA A 154 4.54 -28.54 -8.39
CA ALA A 154 4.09 -29.83 -8.94
C ALA A 154 3.16 -29.71 -10.15
N ARG A 155 2.56 -28.53 -10.39
CA ARG A 155 1.66 -28.25 -11.53
C ARG A 155 2.40 -27.58 -12.70
N GLY A 156 3.69 -27.29 -12.55
CA GLY A 156 4.55 -26.76 -13.60
C GLY A 156 5.10 -25.38 -13.31
N ARG A 157 5.54 -24.68 -14.37
CA ARG A 157 6.07 -23.32 -14.30
C ARG A 157 4.94 -22.31 -14.36
N HIS A 158 4.93 -21.38 -13.42
CA HIS A 158 3.99 -20.26 -13.35
C HIS A 158 4.71 -18.97 -13.72
N ASP A 159 4.07 -18.18 -14.59
CA ASP A 159 4.53 -16.85 -14.97
C ASP A 159 3.76 -15.78 -14.20
N ALA A 160 4.49 -14.99 -13.42
CA ALA A 160 4.01 -13.87 -12.63
C ALA A 160 4.78 -12.60 -13.00
N ASP A 161 5.21 -12.49 -14.26
CA ASP A 161 5.87 -11.30 -14.77
C ASP A 161 4.91 -10.11 -14.89
N LEU A 162 4.69 -9.43 -13.76
CA LEU A 162 3.76 -8.32 -13.64
C LEU A 162 4.07 -7.13 -14.58
N ALA A 163 5.27 -7.07 -15.15
CA ALA A 163 5.63 -6.08 -16.16
C ALA A 163 5.08 -6.41 -17.55
N HIS A 164 4.82 -7.68 -17.84
CA HIS A 164 4.40 -8.16 -19.17
C HIS A 164 2.99 -8.77 -19.18
N LEU A 165 2.44 -9.16 -18.01
CA LEU A 165 1.08 -9.71 -17.93
C LEU A 165 0.04 -8.63 -18.27
N PRO A 166 -0.86 -8.88 -19.24
CA PRO A 166 -1.86 -7.90 -19.67
C PRO A 166 -2.89 -7.60 -18.57
N GLU A 167 -3.21 -8.61 -17.76
CA GLU A 167 -4.22 -8.54 -16.70
C GLU A 167 -3.58 -8.86 -15.35
N SER A 168 -3.24 -7.81 -14.62
CA SER A 168 -2.72 -7.90 -13.26
C SER A 168 -3.13 -6.68 -12.44
N TYR A 169 -2.94 -6.74 -11.12
CA TYR A 169 -3.12 -5.57 -10.28
C TYR A 169 -2.13 -4.44 -10.61
N PHE A 170 -0.97 -4.76 -11.20
CA PHE A 170 -0.05 -3.75 -11.75
C PHE A 170 -0.67 -3.03 -12.95
N THR A 171 -1.30 -3.75 -13.89
CA THR A 171 -1.97 -3.10 -15.02
C THR A 171 -3.23 -2.36 -14.59
N ALA A 172 -3.97 -2.83 -13.59
CA ALA A 172 -5.07 -2.08 -12.97
C ALA A 172 -4.60 -0.76 -12.34
N LEU A 173 -3.47 -0.77 -11.62
CA LEU A 173 -2.86 0.47 -11.13
C LEU A 173 -2.47 1.39 -12.30
N THR A 174 -1.79 0.86 -13.32
CA THR A 174 -1.37 1.65 -14.49
C THR A 174 -2.56 2.27 -15.22
N ARG A 175 -3.69 1.56 -15.36
CA ARG A 175 -4.95 2.10 -15.88
C ARG A 175 -5.47 3.26 -15.03
N ALA A 176 -5.46 3.11 -13.70
CA ALA A 176 -5.87 4.17 -12.79
C ALA A 176 -4.94 5.40 -12.85
N LEU A 177 -3.62 5.19 -12.98
CA LEU A 177 -2.65 6.26 -13.16
C LEU A 177 -2.86 7.02 -14.47
N ALA A 178 -3.09 6.30 -15.58
CA ALA A 178 -3.32 6.90 -16.89
C ALA A 178 -4.58 7.79 -16.93
N ALA A 179 -5.58 7.47 -16.12
CA ALA A 179 -6.81 8.26 -16.00
C ALA A 179 -6.71 9.43 -15.01
N HIS A 180 -5.63 9.52 -14.22
CA HIS A 180 -5.50 10.52 -13.16
C HIS A 180 -4.71 11.74 -13.65
N ALA A 181 -5.41 12.86 -13.91
CA ALA A 181 -4.84 14.07 -14.52
C ALA A 181 -3.58 14.61 -13.82
N ASP A 182 -3.51 14.46 -12.48
CA ASP A 182 -2.39 14.99 -11.71
C ASP A 182 -1.19 14.05 -11.52
N ILE A 183 -1.19 12.88 -12.17
CA ILE A 183 -0.05 11.95 -12.11
C ILE A 183 0.97 12.29 -13.20
N GLY A 184 2.24 12.29 -12.78
CA GLY A 184 3.39 12.47 -13.66
C GLY A 184 3.86 11.15 -14.28
N PRO A 185 5.16 11.01 -14.57
CA PRO A 185 5.67 9.80 -15.20
C PRO A 185 5.54 8.57 -14.28
N LEU A 186 5.30 7.41 -14.90
CA LEU A 186 5.51 6.11 -14.29
C LEU A 186 6.94 5.65 -14.57
N ILE A 187 7.70 5.42 -13.50
CA ILE A 187 9.08 4.94 -13.55
C ILE A 187 9.09 3.46 -13.14
N GLN A 188 9.62 2.57 -13.99
CA GLN A 188 9.83 1.17 -13.64
C GLN A 188 11.32 0.90 -13.40
N LEU A 189 11.65 0.30 -12.26
CA LEU A 189 13.00 -0.12 -11.93
C LEU A 189 13.22 -1.59 -12.30
N HIS A 190 14.18 -1.82 -13.19
CA HIS A 190 14.62 -3.14 -13.61
C HIS A 190 16.14 -3.28 -13.44
N GLY A 191 16.58 -4.52 -13.28
CA GLY A 191 17.98 -4.93 -13.40
C GLY A 191 18.23 -5.55 -14.77
N PHE A 192 19.47 -5.50 -15.22
CA PHE A 192 19.91 -6.16 -16.45
C PHE A 192 21.23 -6.89 -16.19
N ALA A 193 21.42 -8.02 -16.86
CA ALA A 193 22.71 -8.70 -16.93
C ALA A 193 23.47 -8.20 -18.17
N ARG A 194 24.80 -8.30 -18.13
CA ARG A 194 25.67 -8.11 -19.29
C ARG A 194 26.05 -9.45 -19.88
#